data_AF-A0A959UZI4-F1
#
_entry.id   AF-A0A959UZI4-F1
#
_cell.length_a   1.000
_cell.length_b   1.000
_cell.length_c   1.000
_cell.angle_alpha   90.00
_cell.angle_beta   90.00
_cell.angle_gamma   90.00
#
_symmetry.space_group_name_H-M   'P 1'
#
loop_
_entity.id
_entity.type
_entity.pdbx_description
1 polymer ?
#
loop_
_entity_poly.entity_id
_entity_poly.type
_entity_poly.pdbx_seq_one_letter_code
_entity_poly.pdbx_strand_id
1 'polypeptide(L)'
;GLMFLGITVNNVRVALLAFAAGIAAGFGTVYVLLFNGIMVGAFQYFFHEQGVLRESLLTIWVHGTLEISAIVIAGAAGLALGRGMLFPGTYTRMESFRRGAMLGLKVVIGLVPVFVV
;
A
#
# COMPACT_ATOMS: atom_id res chain seq x y z
N GLY A 1 -12.41 18.65 -8.09
CA GLY A 1 -13.60 17.89 -7.67
C GLY A 1 -13.47 16.42 -8.06
N LEU A 2 -13.89 16.06 -9.27
CA LEU A 2 -13.93 14.66 -9.74
C LEU A 2 -12.55 13.99 -9.89
N MET A 3 -11.54 14.75 -10.32
CA MET A 3 -10.18 14.22 -10.54
C MET A 3 -9.48 13.80 -9.23
N PHE A 4 -9.63 14.60 -8.17
CA PHE A 4 -9.13 14.29 -6.82
C PHE A 4 -9.78 13.01 -6.27
N LEU A 5 -11.11 12.92 -6.40
CA LEU A 5 -11.88 11.74 -5.97
C LEU A 5 -11.43 10.47 -6.69
N GLY A 6 -11.08 10.57 -7.98
CA GLY A 6 -10.50 9.48 -8.75
C GLY A 6 -9.14 9.00 -8.22
N ILE A 7 -8.26 9.93 -7.82
CA ILE A 7 -6.94 9.61 -7.26
C ILE A 7 -7.09 8.93 -5.89
N THR A 8 -7.91 9.51 -5.00
CA THR A 8 -8.21 8.93 -3.68
C THR A 8 -8.73 7.50 -3.82
N VAL A 9 -9.73 7.28 -4.69
CA VAL A 9 -10.30 5.94 -4.92
C VAL A 9 -9.25 4.97 -5.46
N ASN A 10 -8.38 5.42 -6.37
CA ASN A 10 -7.29 4.61 -6.89
C ASN A 10 -6.29 4.22 -5.77
N ASN A 11 -5.90 5.16 -4.92
CA ASN A 11 -4.94 4.90 -3.84
C ASN A 11 -5.53 3.96 -2.77
N VAL A 12 -6.80 4.15 -2.40
CA VAL A 12 -7.53 3.21 -1.53
C VAL A 12 -7.60 1.82 -2.15
N ARG A 13 -7.88 1.73 -3.46
CA ARG A 13 -7.89 0.45 -4.19
C ARG A 13 -6.52 -0.21 -4.16
N VAL A 14 -5.43 0.52 -4.41
CA VAL A 14 -4.06 -0.01 -4.37
C VAL A 14 -3.72 -0.51 -2.96
N ALA A 15 -4.07 0.22 -1.90
CA ALA A 15 -3.86 -0.20 -0.52
C ALA A 15 -4.62 -1.49 -0.17
N LEU A 16 -5.90 -1.58 -0.54
CA LEU A 16 -6.72 -2.78 -0.35
C LEU A 16 -6.18 -3.98 -1.14
N LEU A 17 -5.73 -3.75 -2.38
CA LEU A 17 -5.10 -4.79 -3.20
C LEU A 17 -3.77 -5.24 -2.60
N ALA A 18 -2.93 -4.34 -2.12
CA ALA A 18 -1.66 -4.68 -1.47
C ALA A 18 -1.90 -5.56 -0.23
N PHE A 19 -2.92 -5.26 0.56
CA PHE A 19 -3.33 -6.09 1.69
C PHE A 19 -3.87 -7.46 1.26
N ALA A 20 -4.87 -7.48 0.37
CA ALA A 20 -5.56 -8.70 -0.05
C ALA A 20 -4.63 -9.67 -0.81
N ALA A 21 -3.70 -9.14 -1.60
CA ALA A 21 -2.69 -9.93 -2.30
C ALA A 21 -1.73 -10.66 -1.33
N GLY A 22 -1.73 -10.30 -0.05
CA GLY A 22 -1.03 -10.98 1.02
C GLY A 22 -1.47 -12.42 1.25
N ILE A 23 -2.70 -12.78 0.85
CA ILE A 23 -3.23 -14.16 0.87
C ILE A 23 -2.35 -15.10 0.05
N ALA A 24 -1.70 -14.60 -1.02
CA ALA A 24 -0.71 -15.34 -1.79
C ALA A 24 0.65 -15.40 -1.07
N ALA A 25 0.63 -15.78 0.21
CA ALA A 25 1.82 -15.93 1.07
C ALA A 25 2.72 -14.69 1.15
N GLY A 26 2.14 -13.48 0.99
CA GLY A 26 2.86 -12.20 0.96
C GLY A 26 3.50 -11.83 -0.37
N PHE A 27 3.69 -12.77 -1.31
CA PHE A 27 4.31 -12.48 -2.61
C PHE A 27 3.48 -11.48 -3.43
N GLY A 28 2.15 -11.63 -3.42
CA GLY A 28 1.26 -10.70 -4.11
C GLY A 28 1.39 -9.27 -3.56
N THR A 29 1.52 -9.11 -2.25
CA THR A 29 1.75 -7.79 -1.64
C THR A 29 3.06 -7.17 -2.10
N VAL A 30 4.15 -7.95 -2.10
CA VAL A 30 5.46 -7.46 -2.57
C VAL A 30 5.38 -7.04 -4.03
N TYR A 31 4.72 -7.83 -4.88
CA TYR A 31 4.51 -7.49 -6.29
C TYR A 31 3.78 -6.15 -6.45
N VAL A 32 2.67 -5.94 -5.73
CA VAL A 32 1.90 -4.69 -5.79
C VAL A 32 2.74 -3.50 -5.34
N LEU A 33 3.48 -3.62 -4.22
CA LEU A 33 4.33 -2.54 -3.72
C LEU A 33 5.47 -2.21 -4.69
N LEU A 34 6.14 -3.23 -5.24
CA LEU A 34 7.22 -3.03 -6.20
C LEU A 34 6.72 -2.35 -7.47
N PHE A 35 5.62 -2.81 -8.03
CA PHE A 35 5.08 -2.24 -9.27
C PHE A 35 4.69 -0.76 -9.08
N ASN A 36 4.02 -0.42 -7.98
CA ASN A 36 3.67 0.97 -7.69
C ASN A 36 4.91 1.81 -7.34
N GLY A 37 5.88 1.26 -6.62
CA GLY A 37 7.13 1.95 -6.30
C GLY A 37 7.97 2.26 -7.55
N ILE A 38 8.08 1.30 -8.48
CA ILE A 38 8.75 1.48 -9.77
C ILE A 38 8.05 2.55 -10.59
N MET A 39 6.70 2.54 -10.62
CA MET A 39 5.93 3.55 -11.34
C MET A 39 6.19 4.97 -10.81
N VAL A 40 6.18 5.18 -9.50
CA VAL A 40 6.51 6.48 -8.88
C VAL A 40 7.98 6.86 -9.13
N GLY A 41 8.90 5.90 -9.03
CA GLY A 41 10.32 6.12 -9.29
C GLY A 41 10.60 6.53 -10.74
N ALA A 42 9.98 5.84 -11.70
CA ALA A 42 10.08 6.16 -13.12
C ALA A 42 9.48 7.55 -13.43
N PHE A 43 8.36 7.88 -12.79
CA PHE A 43 7.77 9.21 -12.87
C PHE A 43 8.76 10.28 -12.38
N GLN A 44 9.33 10.13 -11.18
CA GLN A 44 10.30 11.11 -10.66
C GLN A 44 11.56 11.21 -11.53
N TYR A 45 12.06 10.08 -12.03
CA TYR A 45 13.22 10.06 -12.92
C TYR A 45 12.96 10.84 -14.22
N PHE A 46 11.75 10.75 -14.78
CA PHE A 46 11.39 11.55 -15.95
C PHE A 46 11.50 13.07 -15.68
N PHE A 47 11.03 13.56 -14.53
CA PHE A 47 11.17 14.98 -14.18
C PHE A 47 12.61 15.39 -13.86
N HIS A 48 13.44 14.45 -13.39
CA HIS A 48 14.87 14.66 -13.26
C HIS A 48 15.53 14.93 -14.62
N GLU A 49 15.24 14.11 -15.64
CA GLU A 49 15.75 14.32 -17.01
C GLU A 49 15.31 15.67 -17.61
N GLN A 50 14.12 16.16 -17.25
CA GLN A 50 13.60 17.46 -17.70
C GLN A 50 14.09 18.66 -16.86
N GLY A 51 14.94 18.44 -15.84
CA GLY A 51 15.50 19.50 -15.00
C GLY A 51 14.51 20.16 -14.03
N VAL A 52 13.32 19.55 -13.81
CA VAL A 52 12.21 20.07 -13.00
C VAL A 52 11.83 19.13 -11.86
N LEU A 53 12.81 18.38 -11.35
CA LEU A 53 12.60 17.40 -10.28
C LEU A 53 12.06 18.05 -9.00
N ARG A 54 12.58 19.22 -8.63
CA ARG A 54 12.25 19.87 -7.35
C ARG A 54 10.77 20.27 -7.31
N GLU A 55 10.28 20.87 -8.37
CA GLU A 55 8.88 21.27 -8.55
C GLU A 55 7.96 20.06 -8.52
N SER A 56 8.35 18.99 -9.22
CA SER A 56 7.62 17.72 -9.25
C SER A 56 7.53 17.09 -7.86
N LEU A 57 8.65 17.02 -7.13
CA LEU A 57 8.68 16.50 -5.77
C LEU A 57 7.76 17.30 -4.84
N LEU A 58 7.92 18.62 -4.79
CA LEU A 58 7.12 19.47 -3.91
C LEU A 58 5.62 19.33 -4.21
N THR A 59 5.24 19.16 -5.47
CA THR A 59 3.83 19.02 -5.86
C THR A 59 3.26 17.67 -5.44
N ILE A 60 3.96 16.56 -5.69
CA ILE A 60 3.48 15.21 -5.38
C ILE A 60 3.44 14.97 -3.87
N TRP A 61 4.50 15.35 -3.16
CA TRP A 61 4.67 14.96 -1.76
C TRP A 61 3.75 15.71 -0.79
N VAL A 62 3.05 16.76 -1.22
CA VAL A 62 1.98 17.40 -0.43
C VAL A 62 0.91 16.39 -0.02
N HIS A 63 0.48 15.54 -0.93
CA HIS A 63 -0.49 14.45 -0.64
C HIS A 63 0.22 13.10 -0.53
N GLY A 64 1.22 12.86 -1.39
CA GLY A 64 1.92 11.60 -1.51
C GLY A 64 2.62 11.15 -0.23
N THR A 65 3.00 12.06 0.68
CA THR A 65 3.56 11.67 1.99
C THR A 65 2.59 10.79 2.78
N LEU A 66 1.33 11.20 2.89
CA LEU A 66 0.29 10.45 3.62
C LEU A 66 -0.23 9.26 2.81
N GLU A 67 -0.47 9.44 1.52
CA GLU A 67 -1.05 8.39 0.68
C GLU A 67 -0.09 7.21 0.46
N ILE A 68 1.18 7.49 0.16
CA ILE A 68 2.19 6.44 -0.06
C ILE A 68 2.52 5.74 1.25
N SER A 69 2.63 6.47 2.37
CA SER A 69 2.84 5.85 3.68
C SER A 69 1.69 4.94 4.07
N ALA A 70 0.44 5.33 3.80
CA ALA A 70 -0.72 4.48 3.98
C ALA A 70 -0.67 3.20 3.12
N ILE A 71 -0.27 3.29 1.85
CA ILE A 71 -0.07 2.11 0.99
C ILE A 71 1.03 1.18 1.55
N VAL A 72 2.13 1.73 2.05
CA VAL A 72 3.22 0.95 2.67
C VAL A 72 2.73 0.23 3.93
N ILE A 73 1.95 0.90 4.78
CA ILE A 73 1.36 0.30 6.00
C ILE A 73 0.35 -0.80 5.62
N ALA A 74 -0.49 -0.57 4.61
CA ALA A 74 -1.40 -1.59 4.09
C ALA A 74 -0.65 -2.80 3.52
N GLY A 75 0.48 -2.56 2.86
CA GLY A 75 1.41 -3.60 2.42
C GLY A 75 2.03 -4.38 3.58
N ALA A 76 2.47 -3.70 4.65
CA ALA A 76 2.95 -4.39 5.84
C ALA A 76 1.86 -5.29 6.47
N ALA A 77 0.61 -4.84 6.47
CA ALA A 77 -0.53 -5.65 6.89
C ALA A 77 -0.75 -6.88 5.97
N GLY A 78 -0.57 -6.73 4.66
CA GLY A 78 -0.64 -7.85 3.70
C GLY A 78 0.48 -8.87 3.90
N LEU A 79 1.69 -8.42 4.20
CA LEU A 79 2.81 -9.31 4.56
C LEU A 79 2.54 -10.03 5.88
N ALA A 80 1.97 -9.35 6.87
CA ALA A 80 1.58 -9.97 8.14
C ALA A 80 0.49 -11.03 7.96
N LEU A 81 -0.45 -10.82 7.04
CA LEU A 81 -1.46 -11.80 6.63
C LEU A 81 -0.80 -13.06 6.03
N GLY A 82 0.11 -12.88 5.07
CA GLY A 82 0.85 -13.98 4.45
C GLY A 82 1.72 -14.74 5.45
N ARG A 83 2.36 -14.03 6.39
CA ARG A 83 3.13 -14.61 7.49
C ARG A 83 2.29 -15.55 8.35
N GLY A 84 1.03 -15.19 8.64
CA GLY A 84 0.12 -16.03 9.42
C GLY A 84 -0.16 -17.39 8.78
N MET A 85 -0.12 -17.48 7.45
CA MET A 85 -0.26 -18.75 6.73
C MET A 85 1.05 -19.56 6.71
N LEU A 86 2.17 -18.89 6.44
CA LEU A 86 3.48 -19.53 6.26
C LEU A 86 4.11 -19.98 7.59
N PHE A 87 4.05 -19.12 8.60
CA PHE A 87 4.75 -19.25 9.87
C PHE A 87 3.78 -19.10 11.04
N PRO A 88 2.92 -20.12 11.31
CA PRO A 88 1.84 -20.01 12.29
C PRO A 88 2.31 -20.08 13.76
N GLY A 89 3.57 -20.44 14.02
CA GLY A 89 4.11 -20.61 15.36
C GLY A 89 3.39 -21.72 16.12
N THR A 90 2.82 -21.39 17.28
CA THR A 90 2.09 -22.32 18.14
C THR A 90 0.60 -22.47 17.79
N TYR A 91 0.07 -21.63 16.89
CA TYR A 91 -1.32 -21.68 16.47
C TYR A 91 -1.52 -22.63 15.29
N THR A 92 -2.78 -23.06 15.06
CA THR A 92 -3.14 -23.68 13.79
C THR A 92 -3.01 -22.66 12.66
N ARG A 93 -2.71 -23.11 11.43
CA ARG A 93 -2.57 -22.22 10.26
C ARG A 93 -3.80 -21.33 10.06
N MET A 94 -4.99 -21.91 10.20
CA MET A 94 -6.25 -21.19 10.07
C MET A 94 -6.44 -20.13 11.16
N GLU A 95 -6.10 -20.45 12.41
CA GLU A 95 -6.20 -19.47 13.50
C GLU A 95 -5.18 -18.34 13.36
N SER A 96 -3.92 -18.66 13.03
CA SER A 96 -2.88 -17.64 12.80
C SER A 96 -3.24 -16.73 11.62
N PHE A 97 -3.75 -17.31 10.52
CA PHE A 97 -4.28 -16.55 9.40
C PHE A 97 -5.44 -15.64 9.81
N ARG A 98 -6.44 -16.16 10.53
CA ARG A 98 -7.59 -15.37 11.01
C ARG A 98 -7.15 -14.20 11.88
N ARG A 99 -6.19 -14.41 12.78
CA ARG A 99 -5.63 -13.35 13.63
C ARG A 99 -4.93 -12.29 12.79
N GLY A 100 -4.09 -12.70 11.83
CA GLY A 100 -3.44 -11.80 10.87
C GLY A 100 -4.43 -10.99 10.05
N ALA A 101 -5.48 -11.64 9.54
CA ALA A 101 -6.55 -11.00 8.76
C ALA A 101 -7.32 -9.96 9.57
N MET A 102 -7.75 -10.30 10.79
CA MET A 102 -8.49 -9.39 11.66
C MET A 102 -7.66 -8.16 12.05
N LEU A 103 -6.38 -8.35 12.36
CA LEU A 103 -5.49 -7.26 12.71
C LEU A 103 -5.19 -6.38 11.49
N GLY A 104 -4.86 -6.99 10.35
CA GLY A 104 -4.59 -6.27 9.11
C GLY A 104 -5.80 -5.51 8.57
N LEU A 105 -7.00 -6.08 8.66
CA LEU A 105 -8.23 -5.40 8.24
C LEU A 105 -8.50 -4.14 9.07
N LYS A 106 -8.26 -4.19 10.39
CA LYS A 106 -8.38 -3.00 11.26
C LYS A 106 -7.41 -1.90 10.83
N VAL A 107 -6.18 -2.26 10.47
CA VAL A 107 -5.17 -1.32 9.95
C VAL A 107 -5.67 -0.69 8.65
N VAL A 108 -6.07 -1.49 7.67
CA VAL A 108 -6.45 -0.99 6.34
C VAL A 108 -7.70 -0.10 6.38
N ILE A 109 -8.71 -0.46 7.19
CA ILE A 109 -9.89 0.38 7.40
C ILE A 109 -9.49 1.71 8.06
N GLY A 110 -8.61 1.67 9.06
CA GLY A 110 -8.10 2.87 9.74
C GLY A 110 -7.31 3.81 8.82
N LEU A 111 -6.80 3.32 7.70
CA LEU A 111 -6.08 4.13 6.71
C LEU A 111 -7.01 4.85 5.72
N VAL A 112 -8.27 4.43 5.57
CA VAL A 112 -9.21 5.05 4.60
C VAL A 112 -9.32 6.58 4.79
N PRO A 113 -9.48 7.14 6.00
CA PRO A 113 -9.53 8.58 6.20
C PRO A 113 -8.25 9.32 5.78
N VAL A 114 -7.09 8.64 5.82
CA VAL A 114 -5.78 9.23 5.46
C VAL A 114 -5.69 9.54 3.97
N PHE A 115 -6.45 8.85 3.12
CA PHE A 115 -6.50 9.10 1.68
C PHE A 115 -7.42 10.26 1.27
N VAL A 116 -8.14 10.86 2.21
CA VAL A 116 -9.14 11.93 1.94
C VAL A 116 -8.55 13.34 2.18
N VAL A 117 -7.22 13.46 2.29
CA VAL A 117 -6.50 14.69 2.66
C VAL A 117 -6.05 15.50 1.44
#